data_AF-A0A2V6KUK5-F1
#
_entry.id   AF-A0A2V6KUK5-F1
#
_cell.length_a   1.000
_cell.length_b   1.000
_cell.length_c   1.000
_cell.angle_alpha   90.00
_cell.angle_beta   90.00
_cell.angle_gamma   90.00
#
_symmetry.space_group_name_H-M   'P 1'
#
loop_
_entity.id
_entity.type
_entity.pdbx_description
1 polymer ?
#
loop_
_entity_poly.entity_id
_entity_poly.type
_entity_poly.pdbx_seq_one_letter_code
_entity_poly.pdbx_strand_id
1 'polypeptide(L)'
;MIRFIYNLLWPLGLLFFLPGYFTKMLRRGGYREKFGQRLGIYDRALRARVSKQRSTWLHAVSVGEVNVALKLANALRTHEPDLHCALTTTTTTGFALARKNAPPWIEVMYTPLDYWPIMRRAFSFIRPVRIVLVEAEIWPNLAAEAHARRIPLSLVNARLSARSERRYRQFRFFIAPTFRLLDLVCVPEKEDAKRWAALGVSQDRIRLTGSIKYDPAGLDQVAKIQETAPPVSLNHLEPEHFSALAPAISVIAPVHCAASRRAAARNPRAIGCLAVAGDVGE
;
A
#
# COMPACT_ATOMS: atom_id res chain seq x y z
N MET A 1 -17.55 -17.45 2.32
CA MET A 1 -18.88 -16.95 2.73
C MET A 1 -18.94 -15.43 2.86
N ILE A 2 -18.18 -14.79 3.76
CA ILE A 2 -18.26 -13.32 3.99
C ILE A 2 -17.98 -12.49 2.73
N ARG A 3 -16.94 -12.82 1.96
CA ARG A 3 -16.66 -12.15 0.68
C ARG A 3 -17.80 -12.28 -0.34
N PHE A 4 -18.51 -13.41 -0.33
CA PHE A 4 -19.66 -13.62 -1.22
C PHE A 4 -20.83 -12.71 -0.81
N ILE A 5 -21.15 -12.67 0.48
CA ILE A 5 -22.15 -11.76 1.04
C ILE A 5 -21.79 -10.30 0.73
N TYR A 6 -20.53 -9.91 0.93
CA TYR A 6 -20.06 -8.57 0.59
C TYR A 6 -20.30 -8.23 -0.89
N ASN A 7 -19.91 -9.11 -1.82
CA ASN A 7 -20.13 -8.89 -3.25
C ASN A 7 -21.61 -8.94 -3.67
N LEU A 8 -22.46 -9.68 -2.95
CA LEU A 8 -23.89 -9.73 -3.20
C LEU A 8 -24.59 -8.45 -2.74
N LEU A 9 -24.20 -7.92 -1.58
CA LEU A 9 -24.75 -6.68 -1.03
C LEU A 9 -24.20 -5.42 -1.71
N TRP A 10 -23.00 -5.50 -2.30
CA TRP A 10 -22.34 -4.38 -2.96
C TRP A 10 -23.20 -3.71 -4.06
N PRO A 11 -23.75 -4.43 -5.07
CA PRO A 11 -24.59 -3.83 -6.09
C PRO A 11 -25.90 -3.26 -5.54
N LEU A 12 -26.46 -3.87 -4.50
CA LEU A 12 -27.67 -3.36 -3.82
C LEU A 12 -27.39 -2.03 -3.12
N GLY A 13 -26.26 -1.96 -2.40
CA GLY A 13 -25.80 -0.72 -1.80
C GLY A 13 -25.51 0.35 -2.86
N LEU A 14 -24.83 -0.01 -3.95
CA LEU A 14 -24.57 0.92 -5.04
C LEU A 14 -25.87 1.46 -5.62
N LEU A 15 -26.86 0.62 -5.90
CA LEU A 15 -28.17 1.02 -6.44
C LEU A 15 -28.89 2.00 -5.50
N PHE A 16 -28.86 1.73 -4.20
CA PHE A 16 -29.49 2.57 -3.19
C PHE A 16 -28.79 3.94 -3.04
N PHE A 17 -27.45 3.97 -3.04
CA PHE A 17 -26.66 5.19 -2.88
C PHE A 17 -26.41 5.94 -4.19
N LEU A 18 -26.69 5.34 -5.35
CA LEU A 18 -26.45 5.91 -6.68
C LEU A 18 -27.08 7.32 -6.83
N PRO A 19 -28.34 7.57 -6.46
CA PRO A 19 -28.99 8.87 -6.67
C PRO A 19 -28.32 9.99 -5.85
N GLY A 20 -28.00 9.70 -4.58
CA GLY A 20 -27.30 10.64 -3.70
C GLY A 20 -25.84 10.88 -4.09
N TYR A 21 -25.18 9.86 -4.63
CA TYR A 21 -23.81 9.97 -5.13
C TYR A 21 -23.79 10.76 -6.45
N PHE A 22 -24.71 10.48 -7.37
CA PHE A 22 -24.82 11.15 -8.66
C PHE A 22 -25.16 12.64 -8.51
N THR A 23 -26.05 12.99 -7.58
CA THR A 23 -26.37 14.40 -7.25
C THR A 23 -25.18 15.15 -6.64
N LYS A 24 -24.43 14.55 -5.72
CA LYS A 24 -23.17 15.13 -5.21
C LYS A 24 -22.09 15.25 -6.29
N MET A 25 -22.02 14.28 -7.19
CA MET A 25 -21.06 14.24 -8.30
C MET A 25 -21.33 15.37 -9.30
N LEU A 26 -22.59 15.61 -9.66
CA LEU A 26 -23.01 16.71 -10.53
C LEU A 26 -22.69 18.08 -9.92
N ARG A 27 -22.82 18.23 -8.60
CA ARG A 27 -22.60 19.50 -7.89
C ARG A 27 -21.13 19.88 -7.69
N ARG A 28 -20.20 18.92 -7.66
CA ARG A 28 -18.80 19.18 -7.27
C ARG A 28 -17.83 19.53 -8.40
N GLY A 29 -18.25 19.40 -9.67
CA GLY A 29 -17.39 19.67 -10.84
C GLY A 29 -16.16 18.73 -10.92
N GLY A 30 -15.57 18.57 -12.11
CA GLY A 30 -14.31 17.81 -12.30
C GLY A 30 -14.34 16.28 -12.07
N TYR A 31 -15.38 15.73 -11.46
CA TYR A 31 -15.48 14.29 -11.13
C TYR A 31 -15.68 13.37 -12.34
N ARG A 32 -16.07 13.95 -13.49
CA ARG A 32 -16.34 13.20 -14.74
C ARG A 32 -15.04 12.78 -15.43
N GLU A 33 -13.96 13.55 -15.26
CA GLU A 33 -12.67 13.23 -15.85
C GLU A 33 -12.10 11.98 -15.18
N LYS A 34 -11.84 10.95 -15.99
CA LYS A 34 -11.26 9.67 -15.54
C LYS A 34 -12.13 8.84 -14.60
N PHE A 35 -13.45 9.10 -14.50
CA PHE A 35 -14.37 8.27 -13.72
C PHE A 35 -14.34 6.78 -14.15
N GLY A 36 -14.12 6.51 -15.44
CA GLY A 36 -13.95 5.15 -15.96
C GLY A 36 -12.88 4.34 -15.24
N GLN A 37 -11.82 4.98 -14.72
CA GLN A 37 -10.77 4.29 -13.97
C GLN A 37 -11.30 3.62 -12.70
N ARG A 38 -12.32 4.21 -12.05
CA ARG A 38 -13.01 3.61 -10.90
C ARG A 38 -13.77 2.35 -11.27
N LEU A 39 -14.22 2.23 -12.52
CA LEU A 39 -14.88 1.04 -13.06
C LEU A 39 -13.89 0.03 -13.67
N GLY A 40 -12.58 0.27 -13.51
CA GLY A 40 -11.53 -0.55 -14.11
C GLY A 40 -11.40 -0.34 -15.63
N ILE A 41 -11.89 0.79 -16.14
CA ILE A 41 -11.78 1.20 -17.54
C ILE A 41 -10.66 2.23 -17.65
N TYR A 42 -9.53 1.79 -18.19
CA TYR A 42 -8.33 2.60 -18.34
C TYR A 42 -8.08 2.95 -19.81
N ASP A 43 -7.69 4.19 -20.07
CA ASP A 43 -7.40 4.68 -21.42
C ASP A 43 -6.17 3.99 -22.04
N ARG A 44 -6.08 4.05 -23.38
CA ARG A 44 -5.04 3.35 -24.15
C ARG A 44 -3.63 3.87 -23.83
N ALA A 45 -3.48 5.17 -23.57
CA ALA A 45 -2.19 5.78 -23.27
C ALA A 45 -1.67 5.32 -21.90
N LEU A 46 -2.52 5.32 -20.87
CA LEU A 46 -2.20 4.78 -19.56
C LEU A 46 -1.91 3.29 -19.63
N ARG A 47 -2.67 2.54 -20.46
CA ARG A 47 -2.38 1.12 -20.71
C ARG A 47 -1.00 0.93 -21.30
N ALA A 48 -0.58 1.74 -22.27
CA ALA A 48 0.74 1.61 -22.89
C ALA A 48 1.88 1.84 -21.90
N ARG A 49 1.72 2.77 -20.95
CA ARG A 49 2.72 3.06 -19.91
C ARG A 49 2.76 1.98 -18.82
N VAL A 50 1.59 1.57 -18.31
CA VAL A 50 1.50 0.60 -17.20
C VAL A 50 1.71 -0.84 -17.66
N SER A 51 1.20 -1.25 -18.82
CA SER A 51 1.20 -2.68 -19.22
C SER A 51 2.57 -3.27 -19.53
N LYS A 52 3.56 -2.42 -19.81
CA LYS A 52 4.94 -2.82 -20.12
C LYS A 52 5.76 -3.16 -18.89
N GLN A 53 5.29 -2.78 -17.69
CA GLN A 53 6.10 -2.83 -16.48
C GLN A 53 5.34 -3.46 -15.32
N ARG A 54 6.08 -4.21 -14.52
CA ARG A 54 5.60 -4.75 -13.25
C ARG A 54 5.79 -3.67 -12.19
N SER A 55 4.71 -3.22 -11.57
CA SER A 55 4.74 -2.05 -10.69
C SER A 55 4.48 -2.40 -9.23
N THR A 56 5.03 -1.60 -8.32
CA THR A 56 4.57 -1.53 -6.93
C THR A 56 3.30 -0.72 -6.89
N TRP A 57 2.22 -1.31 -6.39
CA TRP A 57 0.94 -0.61 -6.27
C TRP A 57 0.82 0.03 -4.89
N LEU A 58 0.85 1.35 -4.85
CA LEU A 58 0.61 2.16 -3.66
C LEU A 58 -0.87 2.57 -3.60
N HIS A 59 -1.52 2.26 -2.49
CA HIS A 59 -2.93 2.59 -2.27
C HIS A 59 -3.07 3.61 -1.14
N ALA A 60 -3.54 4.81 -1.49
CA ALA A 60 -3.67 5.96 -0.61
C ALA A 60 -4.95 6.75 -0.92
N VAL A 61 -6.00 6.60 -0.12
CA VAL A 61 -7.34 7.15 -0.40
C VAL A 61 -7.45 8.65 -0.12
N SER A 62 -6.64 9.17 0.81
CA SER A 62 -6.68 10.57 1.26
C SER A 62 -5.44 11.39 0.87
N VAL A 63 -5.54 12.72 0.98
CA VAL A 63 -4.42 13.66 0.76
C VAL A 63 -3.23 13.35 1.69
N GLY A 64 -3.51 13.04 2.96
CA GLY A 64 -2.47 12.71 3.94
C GLY A 64 -1.74 11.42 3.58
N GLU A 65 -2.49 10.39 3.19
CA GLU A 65 -1.92 9.11 2.76
C GLU A 65 -1.13 9.24 1.45
N VAL A 66 -1.56 10.09 0.51
CA VAL A 66 -0.83 10.33 -0.74
C VAL A 66 0.57 10.88 -0.44
N ASN A 67 0.70 11.82 0.50
CA ASN A 67 2.01 12.34 0.90
C ASN A 67 2.91 11.24 1.50
N VAL A 68 2.34 10.38 2.35
CA VAL A 68 3.05 9.22 2.92
C VAL A 68 3.48 8.24 1.83
N ALA A 69 2.59 7.95 0.88
CA ALA A 69 2.86 7.06 -0.24
C ALA A 69 3.98 7.60 -1.15
N LEU A 70 3.98 8.89 -1.47
CA LEU A 70 5.02 9.52 -2.30
C LEU A 70 6.39 9.50 -1.60
N LYS A 71 6.43 9.82 -0.30
CA LYS A 71 7.66 9.72 0.50
C LYS A 71 8.20 8.29 0.52
N LEU A 72 7.34 7.32 0.77
CA LEU A 72 7.71 5.91 0.74
C LEU A 72 8.20 5.47 -0.64
N ALA A 73 7.53 5.89 -1.71
CA ALA A 73 7.93 5.57 -3.07
C ALA A 73 9.34 6.07 -3.38
N ASN A 74 9.62 7.34 -3.08
CA ASN A 74 10.93 7.94 -3.32
C ASN A 74 12.03 7.22 -2.54
N ALA A 75 11.75 6.86 -1.30
CA ALA A 75 12.70 6.14 -0.47
C ALA A 75 12.86 4.66 -0.88
N LEU A 76 11.85 4.01 -1.47
CA LEU A 76 12.03 2.69 -2.07
C LEU A 76 12.87 2.77 -3.36
N ARG A 77 12.72 3.85 -4.13
CA ARG A 77 13.46 4.08 -5.39
C ARG A 77 14.96 4.27 -5.16
N THR A 78 15.41 4.71 -3.98
CA THR A 78 16.85 4.79 -3.66
C THR A 78 17.49 3.40 -3.57
N HIS A 79 16.73 2.39 -3.14
CA HIS A 79 17.20 1.00 -3.05
C HIS A 79 16.88 0.16 -4.29
N GLU A 80 15.83 0.54 -5.02
CA GLU A 80 15.40 -0.12 -6.26
C GLU A 80 15.34 0.93 -7.39
N PRO A 81 16.48 1.28 -8.03
CA PRO A 81 16.54 2.33 -9.06
C PRO A 81 15.72 2.06 -10.31
N ASP A 82 15.16 0.85 -10.50
CA ASP A 82 14.25 0.50 -11.59
C ASP A 82 12.79 0.31 -11.15
N LEU A 83 12.47 0.67 -9.90
CA LEU A 83 11.13 0.61 -9.33
C LEU A 83 10.10 1.46 -10.12
N HIS A 84 9.11 0.80 -10.70
CA HIS A 84 7.92 1.46 -11.23
C HIS A 84 6.79 1.39 -10.21
N CYS A 85 6.02 2.48 -10.09
CA CYS A 85 4.92 2.57 -9.14
C CYS A 85 3.61 2.95 -9.80
N ALA A 86 2.53 2.33 -9.33
CA ALA A 86 1.16 2.75 -9.61
C ALA A 86 0.57 3.30 -8.32
N LEU A 87 0.25 4.58 -8.27
CA LEU A 87 -0.36 5.23 -7.11
C LEU A 87 -1.86 5.43 -7.36
N THR A 88 -2.69 4.74 -6.57
CA THR A 88 -4.14 4.92 -6.60
C THR A 88 -4.64 5.78 -5.47
N THR A 89 -5.56 6.69 -5.76
CA THR A 89 -6.26 7.49 -4.75
C THR A 89 -7.75 7.66 -5.04
N THR A 90 -8.54 7.92 -4.00
CA THR A 90 -10.00 7.96 -4.08
C THR A 90 -10.54 9.38 -4.08
N THR A 91 -9.84 10.36 -3.51
CA THR A 91 -10.31 11.75 -3.43
C THR A 91 -9.85 12.56 -4.65
N THR A 92 -10.66 13.52 -5.10
CA THR A 92 -10.26 14.43 -6.19
C THR A 92 -9.10 15.34 -5.78
N THR A 93 -9.08 15.76 -4.51
CA THR A 93 -7.98 16.52 -3.91
C THR A 93 -6.71 15.68 -3.79
N GLY A 94 -6.81 14.43 -3.32
CA GLY A 94 -5.70 13.48 -3.29
C GLY A 94 -5.13 13.21 -4.69
N PHE A 95 -6.01 13.08 -5.69
CA PHE A 95 -5.60 12.88 -7.09
C PHE A 95 -4.87 14.10 -7.66
N ALA A 96 -5.39 15.30 -7.42
CA ALA A 96 -4.74 16.53 -7.86
C ALA A 96 -3.36 16.71 -7.22
N LEU A 97 -3.24 16.42 -5.92
CA LEU A 97 -1.97 16.45 -5.19
C LEU A 97 -0.98 15.41 -5.75
N ALA A 98 -1.44 14.16 -5.90
CA ALA A 98 -0.64 13.08 -6.44
C ALA A 98 -0.13 13.43 -7.84
N ARG A 99 -1.01 13.90 -8.74
CA ARG A 99 -0.63 14.28 -10.10
C ARG A 99 0.37 15.46 -10.14
N LYS A 100 0.29 16.38 -9.18
CA LYS A 100 1.19 17.54 -9.10
C LYS A 100 2.59 17.15 -8.60
N ASN A 101 2.67 16.24 -7.63
CA ASN A 101 3.90 15.95 -6.90
C ASN A 101 4.54 14.60 -7.27
N ALA A 102 3.83 13.72 -7.98
CA ALA A 102 4.35 12.44 -8.39
C ALA A 102 5.41 12.62 -9.50
N PRO A 103 6.61 12.03 -9.35
CA PRO A 103 7.60 12.03 -10.40
C PRO A 103 7.15 11.15 -11.60
N PRO A 104 7.77 11.31 -12.78
CA PRO A 104 7.32 10.66 -14.02
C PRO A 104 7.26 9.12 -13.99
N TRP A 105 7.99 8.48 -13.08
CA TRP A 105 8.03 7.02 -12.92
C TRP A 105 6.90 6.47 -12.03
N ILE A 106 6.06 7.34 -11.45
CA ILE A 106 4.85 6.98 -10.71
C ILE A 106 3.62 7.31 -11.55
N GLU A 107 2.87 6.28 -11.93
CA GLU A 107 1.60 6.45 -12.63
C GLU A 107 0.47 6.67 -11.62
N VAL A 108 -0.15 7.86 -11.67
CA VAL A 108 -1.26 8.24 -10.78
C VAL A 108 -2.61 7.93 -11.44
N MET A 109 -3.45 7.18 -10.74
CA MET A 109 -4.79 6.81 -11.21
C MET A 109 -5.83 6.83 -10.08
N TYR A 110 -7.10 6.84 -10.42
CA TYR A 110 -8.15 6.66 -9.40
C TYR A 110 -8.21 5.21 -8.93
N THR A 111 -8.50 5.02 -7.64
CA THR A 111 -8.74 3.69 -7.08
C THR A 111 -9.92 3.02 -7.78
N PRO A 112 -9.78 1.77 -8.28
CA PRO A 112 -10.90 0.97 -8.76
C PRO A 112 -11.88 0.70 -7.62
N LEU A 113 -13.18 0.61 -7.88
CA LEU A 113 -14.15 0.23 -6.85
C LEU A 113 -13.88 -1.18 -6.32
N ASP A 114 -14.13 -1.42 -5.04
CA ASP A 114 -13.97 -2.73 -4.39
C ASP A 114 -15.05 -3.74 -4.78
N TYR A 115 -15.29 -3.92 -6.07
CA TYR A 115 -16.20 -4.91 -6.61
C TYR A 115 -15.40 -5.93 -7.39
N TRP A 116 -15.68 -7.22 -7.16
CA TRP A 116 -14.83 -8.31 -7.66
C TRP A 116 -14.46 -8.23 -9.16
N PRO A 117 -15.40 -8.03 -10.11
CA PRO A 117 -15.06 -7.90 -11.52
C PRO A 117 -14.19 -6.68 -11.84
N ILE A 118 -14.43 -5.56 -11.17
CA ILE A 118 -13.69 -4.31 -11.34
C ILE A 118 -12.27 -4.48 -10.80
N MET A 119 -12.14 -5.06 -9.61
CA MET A 119 -10.86 -5.32 -8.98
C MET A 119 -10.03 -6.30 -9.82
N ARG A 120 -10.64 -7.37 -10.35
CA ARG A 120 -9.94 -8.29 -11.27
C ARG A 120 -9.36 -7.58 -12.49
N ARG A 121 -10.11 -6.64 -13.09
CA ARG A 121 -9.65 -5.84 -14.23
C ARG A 121 -8.49 -4.94 -13.82
N ALA A 122 -8.59 -4.27 -12.67
CA ALA A 122 -7.52 -3.44 -12.15
C ALA A 122 -6.23 -4.23 -11.91
N PHE A 123 -6.30 -5.40 -11.26
CA PHE A 123 -5.12 -6.25 -11.07
C PHE A 123 -4.51 -6.73 -12.39
N SER A 124 -5.33 -7.11 -13.37
CA SER A 124 -4.85 -7.53 -14.69
C SER A 124 -4.26 -6.38 -15.51
N PHE A 125 -4.69 -5.15 -15.24
CA PHE A 125 -4.18 -3.92 -15.83
C PHE A 125 -2.86 -3.47 -15.18
N ILE A 126 -2.85 -3.30 -13.86
CA ILE A 126 -1.71 -2.79 -13.07
C ILE A 126 -0.58 -3.82 -13.00
N ARG A 127 -0.92 -5.12 -13.01
CA ARG A 127 0.04 -6.24 -12.88
C ARG A 127 1.03 -6.04 -11.72
N PRO A 128 0.53 -5.78 -10.50
CA PRO A 128 1.39 -5.42 -9.38
C PRO A 128 2.26 -6.59 -8.96
N VAL A 129 3.52 -6.31 -8.61
CA VAL A 129 4.43 -7.30 -7.97
C VAL A 129 4.36 -7.25 -6.46
N ARG A 130 3.94 -6.11 -5.90
CA ARG A 130 3.63 -5.91 -4.49
C ARG A 130 2.61 -4.81 -4.34
N ILE A 131 1.84 -4.86 -3.26
CA ILE A 131 0.85 -3.85 -2.92
C ILE A 131 1.17 -3.31 -1.53
N VAL A 132 1.18 -1.97 -1.42
CA VAL A 132 1.38 -1.26 -0.16
C VAL A 132 0.17 -0.38 0.09
N LEU A 133 -0.57 -0.72 1.13
CA LEU A 133 -1.70 0.02 1.65
C LEU A 133 -1.20 1.02 2.70
N VAL A 134 -1.69 2.26 2.65
CA VAL A 134 -1.32 3.28 3.63
C VAL A 134 -2.44 3.44 4.66
N GLU A 135 -2.09 3.49 5.94
CA GLU A 135 -3.00 3.60 7.09
C GLU A 135 -3.93 2.38 7.29
N ALA A 136 -5.26 2.54 7.26
CA ALA A 136 -6.23 1.50 7.64
C ALA A 136 -7.23 1.17 6.51
N GLU A 137 -6.82 1.37 5.26
CA GLU A 137 -7.65 1.20 4.06
C GLU A 137 -7.46 -0.19 3.45
N ILE A 138 -7.92 -1.21 4.17
CA ILE A 138 -7.90 -2.60 3.68
C ILE A 138 -9.26 -2.97 3.11
N TRP A 139 -9.29 -3.24 1.81
CA TRP A 139 -10.52 -3.55 1.10
C TRP A 139 -10.66 -5.06 0.85
N PRO A 140 -11.81 -5.69 1.15
CA PRO A 140 -11.98 -7.14 1.06
C PRO A 140 -11.67 -7.74 -0.31
N ASN A 141 -12.14 -7.14 -1.42
CA ASN A 141 -11.85 -7.71 -2.74
C ASN A 141 -10.41 -7.44 -3.18
N LEU A 142 -9.83 -6.29 -2.83
CA LEU A 142 -8.41 -6.03 -3.03
C LEU A 142 -7.54 -7.09 -2.34
N ALA A 143 -7.77 -7.31 -1.04
CA ALA A 143 -6.98 -8.26 -0.26
C ALA A 143 -7.16 -9.71 -0.77
N ALA A 144 -8.39 -10.08 -1.12
CA ALA A 144 -8.68 -11.40 -1.68
C ALA A 144 -8.03 -11.61 -3.05
N GLU A 145 -8.04 -10.62 -3.95
CA GLU A 145 -7.39 -10.71 -5.25
C GLU A 145 -5.87 -10.74 -5.14
N ALA A 146 -5.28 -9.95 -4.23
CA ALA A 146 -3.85 -9.99 -3.93
C ALA A 146 -3.43 -11.40 -3.46
N HIS A 147 -4.13 -11.94 -2.46
CA HIS A 147 -3.87 -13.26 -1.91
C HIS A 147 -4.07 -14.37 -2.97
N ALA A 148 -5.16 -14.34 -3.73
CA ALA A 148 -5.44 -15.32 -4.78
C ALA A 148 -4.35 -15.36 -5.87
N ARG A 149 -3.74 -14.20 -6.15
CA ARG A 149 -2.64 -14.04 -7.11
C ARG A 149 -1.25 -14.18 -6.48
N ARG A 150 -1.17 -14.44 -5.17
CA ARG A 150 0.07 -14.51 -4.37
C ARG A 150 0.93 -13.24 -4.50
N ILE A 151 0.28 -12.08 -4.60
CA ILE A 151 0.94 -10.79 -4.60
C ILE A 151 1.07 -10.35 -3.14
N PRO A 152 2.29 -10.05 -2.66
CA PRO A 152 2.48 -9.61 -1.29
C PRO A 152 1.72 -8.32 -1.00
N LEU A 153 1.01 -8.30 0.13
CA LEU A 153 0.15 -7.21 0.57
C LEU A 153 0.61 -6.69 1.93
N SER A 154 1.10 -5.45 1.93
CA SER A 154 1.57 -4.77 3.14
C SER A 154 0.67 -3.62 3.54
N LEU A 155 0.57 -3.41 4.84
CA LEU A 155 -0.05 -2.22 5.43
C LEU A 155 1.03 -1.40 6.12
N VAL A 156 1.21 -0.14 5.73
CA VAL A 156 2.21 0.76 6.30
C VAL A 156 1.57 1.91 7.04
N ASN A 157 2.27 2.39 8.07
CA ASN A 157 1.75 3.42 8.97
C ASN A 157 0.36 3.04 9.52
N ALA A 158 0.22 1.78 9.92
CA ALA A 158 -1.06 1.16 10.25
C ALA A 158 -1.63 1.71 11.55
N ARG A 159 -2.25 2.89 11.47
CA ARG A 159 -2.83 3.59 12.62
C ARG A 159 -4.34 3.38 12.68
N LEU A 160 -4.83 2.99 13.85
CA LEU A 160 -6.26 2.84 14.10
C LEU A 160 -6.74 3.94 15.05
N SER A 161 -7.77 4.69 14.64
CA SER A 161 -8.50 5.55 15.58
C SER A 161 -9.36 4.70 16.52
N ALA A 162 -9.58 5.16 17.76
CA ALA A 162 -10.40 4.46 18.76
C ALA A 162 -11.81 4.12 18.22
N ARG A 163 -12.40 5.01 17.42
CA ARG A 163 -13.70 4.78 16.77
C ARG A 163 -13.64 3.62 15.76
N SER A 164 -12.60 3.56 14.95
CA SER A 164 -12.42 2.51 13.93
C SER A 164 -12.09 1.19 14.58
N GLU A 165 -11.22 1.19 15.59
CA GLU A 165 -10.90 0.01 16.40
C GLU A 165 -12.17 -0.57 17.03
N ARG A 166 -13.00 0.24 17.72
CA ARG A 166 -14.24 -0.23 18.34
C ARG A 166 -15.17 -0.88 17.32
N ARG A 167 -15.37 -0.23 16.17
CA ARG A 167 -16.20 -0.77 15.08
C ARG A 167 -15.62 -2.09 14.57
N TYR A 168 -14.31 -2.13 14.35
CA TYR A 168 -13.63 -3.31 13.87
C TYR A 168 -13.69 -4.48 14.86
N ARG A 169 -13.54 -4.22 16.16
CA ARG A 169 -13.74 -5.23 17.20
C ARG A 169 -15.17 -5.75 17.23
N GLN A 170 -16.18 -4.89 17.09
CA GLN A 170 -17.59 -5.29 17.06
C GLN A 170 -17.90 -6.19 15.85
N PHE A 171 -17.34 -5.88 14.68
CA PHE A 171 -17.52 -6.67 13.45
C PHE A 171 -16.34 -7.60 13.16
N ARG A 172 -15.60 -8.04 14.19
CA ARG A 172 -14.37 -8.83 14.05
C ARG A 172 -14.57 -10.06 13.18
N PHE A 173 -15.70 -10.75 13.32
CA PHE A 173 -16.04 -11.93 12.53
C PHE A 173 -16.03 -11.65 11.02
N PHE A 174 -16.46 -10.47 10.60
CA PHE A 174 -16.51 -10.07 9.19
C PHE A 174 -15.17 -9.57 8.66
N ILE A 175 -14.38 -8.86 9.47
CA ILE A 175 -13.15 -8.20 9.02
C ILE A 175 -11.88 -9.04 9.22
N ALA A 176 -11.83 -9.89 10.25
CA ALA A 176 -10.64 -10.66 10.58
C ALA A 176 -10.20 -11.57 9.43
N PRO A 177 -11.12 -12.20 8.66
CA PRO A 177 -10.72 -12.94 7.46
C PRO A 177 -9.98 -12.09 6.44
N THR A 178 -10.32 -10.81 6.29
CA THR A 178 -9.63 -9.88 5.38
C THR A 178 -8.25 -9.50 5.92
N PHE A 179 -8.14 -9.17 7.21
CA PHE A 179 -6.87 -8.77 7.82
C PHE A 179 -5.84 -9.90 7.89
N ARG A 180 -6.30 -11.16 7.98
CA ARG A 180 -5.42 -12.34 7.88
C ARG A 180 -4.76 -12.51 6.51
N LEU A 181 -5.22 -11.81 5.48
CA LEU A 181 -4.60 -11.81 4.16
C LEU A 181 -3.44 -10.82 4.03
N LEU A 182 -3.18 -10.00 5.06
CA LEU A 182 -2.02 -9.11 5.10
C LEU A 182 -0.77 -9.94 5.37
N ASP A 183 0.27 -9.75 4.56
CA ASP A 183 1.57 -10.41 4.71
C ASP A 183 2.46 -9.67 5.70
N LEU A 184 2.31 -8.35 5.80
CA LEU A 184 3.07 -7.47 6.68
C LEU A 184 2.22 -6.28 7.13
N VAL A 185 2.32 -5.93 8.40
CA VAL A 185 1.68 -4.76 9.01
C VAL A 185 2.71 -3.96 9.79
N CYS A 186 3.07 -2.79 9.27
CA CYS A 186 4.00 -1.86 9.87
C CYS A 186 3.24 -0.84 10.72
N VAL A 187 3.42 -0.92 12.04
CA VAL A 187 2.76 -0.05 13.02
C VAL A 187 3.73 1.01 13.55
N PRO A 188 3.25 2.22 13.85
CA PRO A 188 4.10 3.27 14.39
C PRO A 188 4.46 3.04 15.86
N GLU A 189 3.51 2.54 16.66
CA GLU A 189 3.64 2.40 18.10
C GLU A 189 3.38 0.96 18.56
N LYS A 190 3.95 0.58 19.72
CA LYS A 190 3.75 -0.75 20.31
C LYS A 190 2.29 -1.02 20.69
N GLU A 191 1.54 0.01 21.04
CA GLU A 191 0.12 -0.12 21.35
C GLU A 191 -0.68 -0.53 20.11
N ASP A 192 -0.35 0.03 18.94
CA ASP A 192 -1.00 -0.32 17.69
C ASP A 192 -0.77 -1.79 17.33
N ALA A 193 0.39 -2.36 17.66
CA ALA A 193 0.65 -3.79 17.48
C ALA A 193 -0.38 -4.66 18.22
N LYS A 194 -0.70 -4.31 19.47
CA LYS A 194 -1.71 -5.03 20.27
C LYS A 194 -3.11 -4.90 19.65
N ARG A 195 -3.45 -3.69 19.17
CA ARG A 195 -4.74 -3.44 18.51
C ARG A 195 -4.90 -4.28 17.25
N TRP A 196 -3.90 -4.31 16.37
CA TRP A 196 -3.92 -5.12 15.15
C TRP A 196 -3.95 -6.62 15.43
N ALA A 197 -3.21 -7.09 16.44
CA ALA A 197 -3.27 -8.48 16.87
C ALA A 197 -4.68 -8.87 17.35
N ALA A 198 -5.34 -8.02 18.14
CA ALA A 198 -6.72 -8.24 18.59
C ALA A 198 -7.73 -8.33 17.43
N LEU A 199 -7.45 -7.62 16.32
CA LEU A 199 -8.27 -7.64 15.11
C LEU A 199 -8.03 -8.86 14.21
N GLY A 200 -7.09 -9.73 14.56
CA GLY A 200 -6.86 -11.01 13.91
C GLY A 200 -5.66 -11.06 12.97
N VAL A 201 -4.81 -10.03 12.95
CA VAL A 201 -3.49 -10.09 12.30
C VAL A 201 -2.55 -10.93 13.17
N SER A 202 -1.76 -11.80 12.54
CA SER A 202 -0.80 -12.64 13.26
C SER A 202 0.40 -11.80 13.74
N GLN A 203 0.88 -12.04 14.96
CA GLN A 203 1.94 -11.22 15.57
C GLN A 203 3.26 -11.25 14.80
N ASP A 204 3.59 -12.37 14.16
CA ASP A 204 4.77 -12.53 13.30
C ASP A 204 4.77 -11.62 12.07
N ARG A 205 3.58 -11.15 11.67
CA ARG A 205 3.38 -10.23 10.53
C ARG A 205 3.37 -8.77 10.95
N ILE A 206 3.35 -8.48 12.25
CA ILE A 206 3.34 -7.11 12.77
C ILE A 206 4.78 -6.67 13.06
N ARG A 207 5.16 -5.50 12.54
CA ARG A 207 6.49 -4.91 12.72
C ARG A 207 6.35 -3.47 13.20
N LEU A 208 7.12 -3.12 14.22
CA LEU A 208 7.20 -1.76 14.72
C LEU A 208 8.17 -0.98 13.81
N THR A 209 7.70 0.10 13.19
CA THR A 209 8.48 0.88 12.23
C THR A 209 8.59 2.36 12.56
N GLY A 210 7.84 2.85 13.56
CA GLY A 210 7.69 4.30 13.77
C GLY A 210 6.73 4.95 12.79
N SER A 211 6.48 6.25 12.98
CA SER A 211 5.49 7.02 12.21
C SER A 211 6.10 7.64 10.97
N ILE A 212 5.56 7.31 9.78
CA ILE A 212 5.98 7.95 8.53
C ILE A 212 5.46 9.39 8.43
N LYS A 213 4.42 9.73 9.21
CA LYS A 213 3.75 11.04 9.18
C LYS A 213 4.49 12.10 10.00
N TYR A 214 5.29 11.69 10.98
CA TYR A 214 6.06 12.55 11.86
C TYR A 214 7.50 12.08 11.87
N ASP A 215 8.35 12.58 10.97
CA ASP A 215 9.70 12.94 11.40
C ASP A 215 10.53 13.76 10.41
N PRO A 216 11.22 14.78 10.96
CA PRO A 216 12.65 15.01 10.70
C PRO A 216 13.60 14.74 11.90
N ALA A 217 13.17 14.46 13.15
CA ALA A 217 14.06 14.27 14.31
C ALA A 217 13.43 13.62 15.58
N GLY A 218 13.14 12.32 15.58
CA GLY A 218 12.41 11.63 16.65
C GLY A 218 12.87 10.18 16.89
N LEU A 219 14.16 9.90 16.66
CA LEU A 219 14.75 8.56 16.70
C LEU A 219 15.47 8.17 18.01
N ASP A 220 15.32 8.92 19.09
CA ASP A 220 15.97 8.60 20.37
C ASP A 220 15.36 7.40 21.13
N GLN A 221 14.24 6.82 20.67
CA GLN A 221 13.59 5.69 21.33
C GLN A 221 13.82 4.33 20.68
N VAL A 222 14.35 4.26 19.45
CA VAL A 222 14.62 2.98 18.76
C VAL A 222 15.95 2.38 19.21
N ALA A 223 16.94 3.22 19.56
CA ALA A 223 18.26 2.77 20.00
C ALA A 223 18.30 2.23 21.44
N LYS A 224 17.33 2.57 22.31
CA LYS A 224 17.38 2.24 23.75
C LYS A 224 16.90 0.84 24.15
N ILE A 225 16.51 -0.03 23.22
CA ILE A 225 16.01 -1.38 23.55
C ILE A 225 17.03 -2.48 23.24
N GLN A 226 18.19 -2.17 22.65
CA GLN A 226 19.10 -3.21 22.17
C GLN A 226 20.54 -3.20 22.66
N GLU A 227 20.98 -2.35 23.60
CA GLU A 227 22.34 -2.48 24.12
C GLU A 227 22.55 -1.97 25.56
N THR A 228 23.08 -2.85 26.41
CA THR A 228 23.66 -2.58 27.73
C THR A 228 25.14 -2.18 27.58
N ALA A 229 25.45 -0.89 27.79
CA ALA A 229 26.69 -0.22 28.33
C ALA A 229 28.13 -0.56 27.79
N PRO A 230 29.17 0.33 27.96
CA PRO A 230 29.38 1.74 27.55
C PRO A 230 30.83 1.98 26.97
N PRO A 231 31.39 3.22 26.89
CA PRO A 231 31.07 4.38 26.02
C PRO A 231 32.25 4.77 25.07
N VAL A 232 32.07 5.76 24.16
CA VAL A 232 32.99 6.91 23.90
C VAL A 232 32.70 7.63 22.56
N SER A 233 32.45 8.94 22.71
CA SER A 233 32.65 10.16 21.90
C SER A 233 32.59 10.23 20.35
N LEU A 234 31.60 11.05 19.93
CA LEU A 234 31.46 11.98 18.81
C LEU A 234 32.68 12.28 17.92
N ASN A 235 32.45 12.30 16.59
CA ASN A 235 32.81 13.43 15.72
C ASN A 235 32.12 13.41 14.33
N HIS A 236 31.55 14.57 13.99
CA HIS A 236 31.30 15.18 12.65
C HIS A 236 30.20 14.64 11.68
N LEU A 237 29.05 15.33 11.76
CA LEU A 237 28.19 15.96 10.71
C LEU A 237 27.82 15.24 9.38
N GLU A 238 26.48 15.16 9.15
CA GLU A 238 25.67 15.03 7.90
C GLU A 238 25.67 13.65 7.20
N PRO A 239 24.53 12.93 7.02
CA PRO A 239 23.32 13.36 6.28
C PRO A 239 21.97 12.87 6.91
N GLU A 240 21.21 13.76 7.53
CA GLU A 240 20.20 13.37 8.54
C GLU A 240 18.80 12.98 8.02
N HIS A 241 18.47 13.09 6.72
CA HIS A 241 17.06 13.01 6.28
C HIS A 241 16.55 11.64 5.78
N PHE A 242 17.40 10.61 5.67
CA PHE A 242 17.03 9.31 5.08
C PHE A 242 16.90 8.14 6.07
N SER A 243 17.30 8.32 7.33
CA SER A 243 17.30 7.24 8.34
C SER A 243 15.90 6.81 8.80
N ALA A 244 14.90 7.70 8.76
CA ALA A 244 13.56 7.46 9.29
C ALA A 244 12.71 6.40 8.54
N LEU A 245 13.05 6.10 7.28
CA LEU A 245 12.35 5.08 6.47
C LEU A 245 13.11 3.76 6.38
N ALA A 246 14.35 3.71 6.87
CA ALA A 246 15.19 2.53 6.83
C ALA A 246 14.54 1.30 7.50
N PRO A 247 13.80 1.39 8.62
CA PRO A 247 13.10 0.24 9.20
C PRO A 247 11.92 -0.24 8.34
N ALA A 248 11.15 0.67 7.75
CA ALA A 248 10.05 0.29 6.87
C ALA A 248 10.58 -0.34 5.57
N ILE A 249 11.66 0.22 5.00
CA ILE A 249 12.28 -0.29 3.78
C ILE A 249 13.01 -1.60 4.02
N SER A 250 13.77 -1.74 5.12
CA SER A 250 14.45 -2.99 5.49
C SER A 250 13.50 -4.10 5.87
N VAL A 251 12.24 -3.79 6.20
CA VAL A 251 11.20 -4.79 6.45
C VAL A 251 10.39 -5.09 5.18
N ILE A 252 10.07 -4.08 4.37
CA ILE A 252 9.32 -4.26 3.12
C ILE A 252 10.22 -4.93 2.07
N ALA A 253 11.43 -4.45 1.82
CA ALA A 253 12.27 -4.95 0.74
C ALA A 253 12.57 -6.47 0.84
N PRO A 254 12.97 -7.05 2.00
CA PRO A 254 13.30 -8.48 2.09
C PRO A 254 12.07 -9.39 2.10
N VAL A 255 11.00 -9.01 2.80
CA VAL A 255 9.73 -9.78 2.82
C VAL A 255 9.17 -9.89 1.41
N HIS A 256 9.27 -8.81 0.63
CA HIS A 256 8.75 -8.76 -0.73
C HIS A 256 9.72 -9.37 -1.75
N CYS A 257 11.03 -9.27 -1.53
CA CYS A 257 12.03 -9.93 -2.37
C CYS A 257 12.01 -11.45 -2.19
N ALA A 258 11.82 -11.97 -0.97
CA ALA A 258 11.66 -13.40 -0.70
C ALA A 258 10.33 -13.96 -1.24
N ALA A 259 9.23 -13.22 -1.08
CA ALA A 259 7.92 -13.62 -1.60
C ALA A 259 7.87 -13.56 -3.14
N SER A 260 8.49 -12.53 -3.76
CA SER A 260 8.65 -12.40 -5.21
C SER A 260 9.52 -13.53 -5.79
N ARG A 261 10.64 -13.89 -5.14
CA ARG A 261 11.49 -15.02 -5.54
C ARG A 261 10.76 -16.37 -5.46
N ARG A 262 9.95 -16.61 -4.41
CA ARG A 262 9.12 -17.83 -4.31
C ARG A 262 8.00 -17.89 -5.36
N ALA A 263 7.45 -16.74 -5.74
CA ALA A 263 6.45 -16.65 -6.82
C ALA A 263 7.08 -16.85 -8.21
N ALA A 264 8.28 -16.32 -8.45
CA ALA A 264 9.03 -16.49 -9.69
C ALA A 264 9.54 -17.93 -9.89
N ALA A 265 10.01 -18.60 -8.84
CA ALA A 265 10.50 -19.98 -8.90
C ALA A 265 9.43 -21.03 -9.26
N ARG A 266 8.13 -20.70 -9.13
CA ARG A 266 7.02 -21.63 -9.42
C ARG A 266 6.28 -21.34 -10.73
N ASN A 267 6.71 -20.34 -11.50
CA ASN A 267 6.18 -20.03 -12.83
C ASN A 267 7.32 -19.62 -13.78
N PRO A 268 7.97 -20.57 -14.47
CA PRO A 268 9.20 -20.33 -15.25
C PRO A 268 9.00 -19.40 -16.47
N ARG A 269 7.77 -19.03 -16.83
CA ARG A 269 7.49 -17.99 -17.86
C ARG A 269 7.64 -16.55 -17.33
N ALA A 270 8.10 -16.36 -16.10
CA ALA A 270 8.38 -15.06 -15.47
C ALA A 270 9.88 -14.76 -15.32
N ILE A 271 10.75 -15.50 -16.01
CA ILE A 271 12.20 -15.27 -16.01
C ILE A 271 12.52 -14.36 -17.21
N GLY A 272 12.62 -13.07 -16.93
CA GLY A 272 12.93 -12.04 -17.92
C GLY A 272 13.14 -10.71 -17.23
N CYS A 273 14.12 -10.69 -16.31
CA CYS A 273 14.78 -9.54 -15.65
C CYS A 273 15.18 -9.95 -14.22
N LEU A 274 16.18 -10.82 -14.11
CA LEU A 274 16.93 -11.00 -12.86
C LEU A 274 18.37 -11.46 -13.15
N ALA A 275 18.92 -11.00 -14.28
CA ALA A 275 20.27 -11.28 -14.74
C ALA A 275 20.92 -10.00 -15.29
N VAL A 276 21.03 -8.96 -14.46
CA VAL A 276 22.02 -7.87 -14.63
C VAL A 276 22.32 -7.31 -13.23
N ALA A 277 23.11 -8.03 -12.44
CA ALA A 277 23.76 -7.53 -11.22
C ALA A 277 24.81 -8.55 -10.74
N GLY A 278 25.63 -9.02 -11.68
CA GLY A 278 26.68 -10.00 -11.42
C GLY A 278 27.73 -9.91 -12.50
N ASP A 279 28.25 -8.70 -12.72
CA ASP A 279 29.57 -8.47 -13.35
C ASP A 279 29.90 -6.98 -13.29
N VAL A 280 30.47 -6.53 -12.16
CA VAL A 280 31.49 -5.47 -12.11
C VAL A 280 32.30 -5.76 -10.84
N GLY A 281 33.45 -6.42 -11.01
CA GLY A 281 34.32 -6.78 -9.90
C GLY A 281 35.42 -7.76 -10.30
N GLU A 282 36.24 -7.38 -11.28
CA GLU A 282 37.68 -7.67 -11.32
C GLU A 282 38.43 -6.39 -11.69
#